data_AF-R6A578-F1
#
_entry.id   AF-R6A578-F1
#
_cell.length_a   1.000
_cell.length_b   1.000
_cell.length_c   1.000
_cell.angle_alpha   90.00
_cell.angle_beta   90.00
_cell.angle_gamma   90.00
#
_symmetry.space_group_name_H-M   'P 1'
#
loop_
_entity.id
_entity.type
_entity.pdbx_description
1 polymer ?
#
loop_
_entity_poly.entity_id
_entity_poly.type
_entity_poly.pdbx_seq_one_letter_code
_entity_poly.pdbx_strand_id
1 'polypeptide(L)'
;MWLTNSSIGRKVIMSVTGIALILFLTFHGCMNLVALFSKEGYNWVCEMLGANWYAVVATAGLAVLVALHFIYAIILTLQNRKARGNNRYAVTSKPEKVEWASQNMLVLGIIVVLGMLLHLFNFWYNMMFAELFNAGMPYVNGVEDAADGYGMIAYTFSNPVFTVLYIIWFVAIWFHMTHGFWSAMQTLGWNGKIWFNRWRCIGNIYVTVLMLIFLAVALKFAFCGGACCAA
;
A
#
# COMPACT_ATOMS: atom_id res chain seq x y z
N MET A 1 -23.25 9.99 16.84
CA MET A 1 -23.65 9.61 15.47
C MET A 1 -23.53 8.10 15.28
N TRP A 2 -24.43 7.47 14.53
CA TRP A 2 -24.41 6.02 14.26
C TRP A 2 -23.09 5.56 13.61
N LEU A 3 -22.51 6.40 12.76
CA LEU A 3 -21.30 6.09 12.00
C LEU A 3 -20.08 5.80 12.88
N THR A 4 -19.92 6.49 14.00
CA THR A 4 -18.76 6.34 14.90
C THR A 4 -19.04 5.49 16.16
N ASN A 5 -20.31 5.39 16.55
CA ASN A 5 -20.72 4.70 17.78
C ASN A 5 -21.16 3.25 17.58
N SER A 6 -21.58 2.85 16.36
CA SER A 6 -21.99 1.49 16.06
C SER A 6 -20.87 0.65 15.46
N SER A 7 -20.91 -0.68 15.67
CA SER A 7 -19.96 -1.61 15.06
C SER A 7 -20.03 -1.62 13.52
N ILE A 8 -21.23 -1.41 12.97
CA ILE A 8 -21.47 -1.36 11.52
C ILE A 8 -20.91 -0.07 10.93
N GLY A 9 -21.19 1.08 11.54
CA GLY A 9 -20.67 2.37 11.08
C GLY A 9 -19.14 2.39 11.02
N ARG A 10 -18.46 1.83 12.02
CA ARG A 10 -16.99 1.71 12.04
C ARG A 10 -16.45 0.86 10.87
N LYS A 11 -17.15 -0.22 10.52
CA LYS A 11 -16.80 -1.06 9.36
C LYS A 11 -17.03 -0.33 8.05
N VAL A 12 -18.06 0.51 7.95
CA VAL A 12 -18.27 1.38 6.78
C VAL A 12 -17.09 2.34 6.60
N ILE A 13 -16.65 3.01 7.67
CA ILE A 13 -15.44 3.87 7.60
C ILE A 13 -14.21 3.06 7.17
N MET A 14 -13.99 1.89 7.77
CA MET A 14 -12.87 1.01 7.39
C MET A 14 -12.91 0.63 5.90
N SER A 15 -14.10 0.33 5.37
CA SER A 15 -14.30 -0.07 3.97
C SER A 15 -14.09 1.08 3.01
N VAL A 16 -14.66 2.25 3.29
CA VAL A 16 -14.52 3.44 2.43
C VAL A 16 -13.07 3.92 2.39
N THR A 17 -12.40 3.99 3.54
CA THR A 17 -10.98 4.34 3.61
C THR A 17 -10.12 3.31 2.88
N GLY A 18 -10.40 2.01 3.06
CA GLY A 18 -9.71 0.94 2.35
C GLY A 18 -9.86 1.00 0.82
N ILE A 19 -11.06 1.27 0.32
CA ILE A 19 -11.30 1.44 -1.14
C ILE A 19 -10.52 2.65 -1.67
N ALA A 20 -10.55 3.78 -0.96
CA ALA A 20 -9.78 4.95 -1.36
C ALA A 20 -8.27 4.67 -1.41
N LEU A 21 -7.73 3.90 -0.45
CA LEU A 21 -6.33 3.45 -0.47
C LEU A 21 -6.02 2.46 -1.61
N ILE A 22 -6.97 1.59 -1.97
CA ILE A 22 -6.85 0.70 -3.13
C ILE A 22 -6.77 1.53 -4.43
N LEU A 23 -7.62 2.54 -4.58
CA LEU A 23 -7.60 3.44 -5.74
C LEU A 23 -6.28 4.22 -5.82
N PHE A 24 -5.80 4.74 -4.68
CA PHE A 24 -4.48 5.36 -4.60
C PHE A 24 -3.38 4.37 -5.04
N LEU A 25 -3.36 3.15 -4.52
CA LEU A 25 -2.33 2.16 -4.87
C LEU A 25 -2.41 1.74 -6.34
N THR A 26 -3.61 1.74 -6.94
CA THR A 26 -3.79 1.53 -8.39
C THR A 26 -3.12 2.64 -9.18
N PHE A 27 -3.47 3.88 -8.86
CA PHE A 27 -2.88 5.06 -9.50
C PHE A 27 -1.36 5.05 -9.34
N HIS A 28 -0.88 4.76 -8.13
CA HIS A 28 0.53 4.61 -7.82
C HIS A 28 1.20 3.51 -8.67
N GLY A 29 0.58 2.34 -8.79
CA GLY A 29 1.10 1.24 -9.61
C GLY A 29 1.15 1.57 -11.10
N CYS A 30 0.11 2.22 -11.63
CA CYS A 30 0.08 2.66 -13.03
C CYS A 30 1.21 3.64 -13.37
N MET A 31 1.56 4.53 -12.44
CA MET A 31 2.68 5.45 -12.62
C MET A 31 4.03 4.74 -12.55
N ASN A 32 4.20 3.84 -11.57
CA ASN A 32 5.42 3.03 -11.43
C ASN A 32 5.66 2.13 -12.66
N LEU A 33 4.59 1.68 -13.32
CA LEU A 33 4.69 0.91 -14.56
C LEU A 33 5.47 1.67 -15.65
N VAL A 34 5.37 3.00 -15.71
CA VAL A 34 6.09 3.83 -16.69
C VAL A 34 7.61 3.65 -16.56
N ALA A 35 8.13 3.46 -15.33
CA ALA A 35 9.56 3.24 -15.08
C ALA A 35 10.10 1.95 -15.73
N LEU A 36 9.23 1.02 -16.12
CA LEU A 36 9.65 -0.17 -16.88
C LEU A 36 9.99 0.17 -18.34
N PHE A 37 9.41 1.24 -18.89
CA PHE A 37 9.44 1.54 -20.32
C PHE A 37 10.19 2.82 -20.68
N SER A 38 10.17 3.84 -19.83
CA SER A 38 10.84 5.12 -20.10
C SER A 38 11.31 5.79 -18.82
N LYS A 39 12.57 6.19 -18.81
CA LYS A 39 13.18 7.01 -17.76
C LYS A 39 12.57 8.42 -17.76
N GLU A 40 12.53 9.04 -18.94
CA GLU A 40 12.02 10.40 -19.15
C GLU A 40 10.54 10.48 -18.76
N GLY A 41 9.74 9.50 -19.20
CA GLY A 41 8.32 9.44 -18.88
C GLY A 41 8.06 9.28 -17.38
N TYR A 42 8.87 8.47 -16.68
CA TYR A 42 8.71 8.30 -15.23
C TYR A 42 9.14 9.56 -14.47
N ASN A 43 10.27 10.16 -14.85
CA ASN A 43 10.74 11.40 -14.22
C ASN A 43 9.77 12.57 -14.46
N TRP A 44 9.13 12.64 -15.64
CA TRP A 44 8.05 13.61 -15.89
C TRP A 44 6.84 13.39 -14.96
N VAL A 45 6.46 12.14 -14.71
CA VAL A 45 5.41 11.82 -13.72
C VAL A 45 5.84 12.26 -12.31
N CYS A 46 7.10 12.04 -11.93
CA CYS A 46 7.64 12.48 -10.65
C CYS A 46 7.65 14.01 -10.52
N GLU A 47 8.07 14.75 -11.54
CA GLU A 47 8.04 16.22 -11.57
C GLU A 47 6.61 16.75 -11.43
N MET A 48 5.64 16.15 -12.15
CA MET A 48 4.23 16.51 -12.02
C MET A 48 3.68 16.25 -10.61
N LEU A 49 4.14 15.19 -9.94
CA LEU A 49 3.65 14.79 -8.62
C LEU A 49 4.60 15.13 -7.46
N GLY A 50 5.61 15.96 -7.74
CA GLY A 50 6.50 16.54 -6.75
C GLY A 50 5.79 17.61 -5.90
N ALA A 51 6.53 18.59 -5.40
CA ALA A 51 6.09 19.64 -4.48
C ALA A 51 5.08 20.65 -5.08
N ASN A 52 4.40 20.31 -6.16
CA ASN A 52 3.26 21.05 -6.69
C ASN A 52 2.13 21.10 -5.66
N TRP A 53 1.48 22.26 -5.52
CA TRP A 53 0.48 22.49 -4.47
C TRP A 53 -0.63 21.42 -4.41
N TYR A 54 -1.10 20.95 -5.56
CA TYR A 54 -2.17 19.96 -5.64
C TYR A 54 -1.70 18.58 -5.17
N ALA A 55 -0.45 18.22 -5.48
CA ALA A 55 0.16 16.97 -5.05
C ALA A 55 0.45 17.01 -3.53
N VAL A 56 0.87 18.17 -2.99
CA VAL A 56 1.04 18.37 -1.54
C VAL A 56 -0.29 18.22 -0.81
N VAL A 57 -1.35 18.87 -1.31
CA VAL A 57 -2.71 18.74 -0.75
C VAL A 57 -3.21 17.30 -0.83
N ALA A 58 -3.01 16.61 -1.97
CA ALA A 58 -3.38 15.21 -2.13
C ALA A 58 -2.60 14.30 -1.16
N THR A 59 -1.31 14.57 -0.94
CA THR A 59 -0.46 13.85 0.02
C THR A 59 -0.94 14.04 1.46
N ALA A 60 -1.30 15.27 1.84
CA ALA A 60 -1.89 15.55 3.15
C ALA A 60 -3.24 14.82 3.32
N GLY A 61 -4.10 14.83 2.29
CA GLY A 61 -5.35 14.08 2.28
C GLY A 61 -5.14 12.57 2.42
N LEU A 62 -4.14 12.01 1.74
CA LEU A 62 -3.76 10.61 1.85
C LEU A 62 -3.25 10.28 3.27
N ALA A 63 -2.46 11.15 3.89
CA ALA A 63 -2.01 10.98 5.26
C ALA A 63 -3.19 10.91 6.25
N VAL A 64 -4.19 11.77 6.09
CA VAL A 64 -5.44 11.70 6.86
C VAL A 64 -6.19 10.40 6.61
N LEU A 65 -6.29 9.98 5.34
CA LEU A 65 -6.98 8.74 4.95
C LEU A 65 -6.33 7.51 5.59
N VAL A 66 -5.00 7.41 5.53
CA VAL A 66 -4.20 6.35 6.16
C VAL A 66 -4.38 6.38 7.68
N ALA A 67 -4.31 7.56 8.31
CA ALA A 67 -4.49 7.70 9.75
C ALA A 67 -5.89 7.21 10.18
N LEU A 68 -6.95 7.61 9.49
CA LEU A 68 -8.30 7.12 9.74
C LEU A 68 -8.39 5.61 9.57
N HIS A 69 -7.83 5.07 8.48
CA HIS A 69 -7.82 3.63 8.24
C HIS A 69 -7.17 2.87 9.41
N PHE A 70 -6.01 3.33 9.91
CA PHE A 70 -5.30 2.71 11.02
C PHE A 70 -6.03 2.82 12.34
N ILE A 71 -6.57 4.01 12.67
CA ILE A 71 -7.33 4.24 13.89
C ILE A 71 -8.52 3.26 13.95
N TYR A 72 -9.31 3.17 12.88
CA TYR A 72 -10.45 2.24 12.85
C TYR A 72 -10.03 0.77 12.79
N ALA A 73 -8.92 0.44 12.14
CA ALA A 73 -8.36 -0.91 12.17
C ALA A 73 -7.98 -1.34 13.60
N ILE A 74 -7.35 -0.46 14.38
CA ILE A 74 -6.98 -0.70 15.78
C ILE A 74 -8.24 -0.83 16.64
N ILE A 75 -9.18 0.10 16.53
CA ILE A 75 -10.45 0.07 17.28
C ILE A 75 -11.19 -1.25 17.03
N LEU A 76 -11.36 -1.64 15.77
CA LEU A 76 -12.04 -2.89 15.40
C LEU A 76 -11.26 -4.12 15.87
N THR A 77 -9.93 -4.09 15.80
CA THR A 77 -9.09 -5.18 16.29
C THR A 77 -9.24 -5.38 17.80
N LEU A 78 -9.20 -4.29 18.58
CA LEU A 78 -9.38 -4.33 20.03
C LEU A 78 -10.80 -4.77 20.40
N GLN A 79 -11.81 -4.32 19.68
CA GLN A 79 -13.21 -4.75 19.89
C GLN A 79 -13.40 -6.23 19.58
N ASN A 80 -12.84 -6.71 18.47
CA ASN A 80 -12.90 -8.13 18.10
C ASN A 80 -12.13 -9.02 19.07
N ARG A 81 -11.06 -8.51 19.70
CA ARG A 81 -10.31 -9.20 20.77
C ARG A 81 -11.11 -9.23 22.07
N LYS A 82 -11.67 -8.09 22.49
CA LYS A 82 -12.51 -7.99 23.70
C LYS A 82 -13.74 -8.89 23.59
N ALA A 83 -14.42 -8.90 22.45
CA ALA A 83 -15.60 -9.74 22.20
C ALA A 83 -15.28 -11.25 22.21
N ARG A 84 -14.05 -11.64 21.85
CA ARG A 84 -13.60 -13.04 21.91
C ARG A 84 -13.34 -13.54 23.34
N GLY A 85 -13.06 -12.65 24.30
CA GLY A 85 -12.83 -13.02 25.70
C GLY A 85 -11.73 -14.06 25.91
N ASN A 86 -11.84 -14.87 26.97
CA ASN A 86 -10.89 -15.94 27.29
C ASN A 86 -10.99 -17.18 26.38
N ASN A 87 -11.93 -17.21 25.43
CA ASN A 87 -12.16 -18.35 24.53
C ASN A 87 -11.15 -18.45 23.37
N ARG A 88 -10.00 -17.75 23.45
CA ARG A 88 -8.96 -17.74 22.41
C ARG A 88 -8.43 -19.13 22.07
N TYR A 89 -8.51 -20.07 23.02
CA TYR A 89 -8.06 -21.45 22.88
C TYR A 89 -9.18 -22.49 23.11
N ALA A 90 -10.44 -22.04 23.27
CA ALA A 90 -11.56 -22.96 23.50
C ALA A 90 -11.91 -23.78 22.25
N VAL A 91 -11.51 -23.31 21.07
CA VAL A 91 -11.65 -24.01 19.80
C VAL A 91 -10.29 -24.00 19.09
N THR A 92 -9.63 -25.14 19.04
CA THR A 92 -8.34 -25.33 18.34
C THR A 92 -8.53 -25.65 16.86
N SER A 93 -9.75 -26.04 16.45
CA SER A 93 -10.07 -26.32 15.06
C SER A 93 -10.30 -25.02 14.28
N LYS A 94 -9.61 -24.91 13.13
CA LYS A 94 -9.87 -23.84 12.16
C LYS A 94 -11.28 -24.04 11.59
N PRO A 95 -12.19 -23.05 11.66
CA PRO A 95 -13.45 -23.15 10.94
C PRO A 95 -13.15 -23.21 9.43
N GLU A 96 -13.71 -24.20 8.73
CA GLU A 96 -13.42 -24.48 7.31
C GLU A 96 -13.55 -23.25 6.38
N LYS A 97 -14.35 -22.26 6.79
CA LYS A 97 -14.72 -21.09 5.98
C LYS A 97 -13.92 -19.82 6.30
N VAL A 98 -12.88 -19.88 7.15
CA VAL A 98 -12.10 -18.69 7.56
C VAL A 98 -10.74 -18.66 6.86
N GLU A 99 -10.50 -17.60 6.09
CA GLU A 99 -9.25 -17.39 5.34
C GLU A 99 -8.07 -17.07 6.27
N TRP A 100 -6.87 -17.55 5.93
CA TRP A 100 -5.66 -17.29 6.72
C TRP A 100 -5.35 -15.80 6.83
N ALA A 101 -5.52 -15.04 5.73
CA ALA A 101 -5.33 -13.59 5.73
C ALA A 101 -6.23 -12.91 6.77
N SER A 102 -7.50 -13.33 6.87
CA SER A 102 -8.47 -12.78 7.84
C SER A 102 -8.03 -12.99 9.29
N GLN A 103 -7.37 -14.12 9.58
CA GLN A 103 -6.88 -14.47 10.91
C GLN A 103 -5.64 -13.65 11.30
N ASN A 104 -4.84 -13.26 10.30
CA ASN A 104 -3.57 -12.57 10.46
C ASN A 104 -3.61 -11.09 10.07
N MET A 105 -4.79 -10.49 9.86
CA MET A 105 -4.93 -9.10 9.36
C MET A 105 -4.18 -8.07 10.19
N LEU A 106 -4.09 -8.22 11.52
CA LEU A 106 -3.29 -7.30 12.33
C LEU A 106 -1.79 -7.45 12.02
N VAL A 107 -1.28 -8.67 11.93
CA VAL A 107 0.14 -8.94 11.64
C VAL A 107 0.48 -8.42 10.23
N LEU A 108 -0.36 -8.73 9.25
CA LEU A 108 -0.24 -8.17 7.90
C LEU A 108 -0.27 -6.64 7.93
N GLY A 109 -1.19 -6.03 8.69
CA GLY A 109 -1.25 -4.57 8.86
C GLY A 109 0.03 -3.98 9.46
N ILE A 110 0.65 -4.64 10.45
CA ILE A 110 1.93 -4.19 11.03
C ILE A 110 3.05 -4.24 9.97
N ILE A 111 3.14 -5.34 9.21
CA ILE A 111 4.13 -5.46 8.13
C ILE A 111 3.89 -4.37 7.06
N VAL A 112 2.63 -4.10 6.72
CA VAL A 112 2.26 -3.03 5.79
C VAL A 112 2.73 -1.66 6.30
N VAL A 113 2.54 -1.36 7.59
CA VAL A 113 3.00 -0.10 8.20
C VAL A 113 4.53 0.00 8.18
N LEU A 114 5.25 -1.05 8.54
CA LEU A 114 6.71 -1.04 8.55
C LEU A 114 7.27 -0.80 7.14
N GLY A 115 6.75 -1.51 6.14
CA GLY A 115 7.14 -1.28 4.75
C GLY A 115 6.70 0.09 4.23
N MET A 116 5.57 0.64 4.69
CA MET A 116 5.16 2.00 4.34
C MET A 116 6.12 3.05 4.90
N LEU A 117 6.56 2.91 6.15
CA LEU A 117 7.56 3.82 6.74
C LEU A 117 8.89 3.73 6.00
N LEU A 118 9.35 2.52 5.68
CA LEU A 118 10.52 2.32 4.82
C LEU A 118 10.33 3.02 3.46
N HIS A 119 9.17 2.82 2.82
CA HIS A 119 8.86 3.44 1.53
C HIS A 119 8.82 4.97 1.57
N LEU A 120 8.20 5.55 2.60
CA LEU A 120 8.20 7.00 2.79
C LEU A 120 9.61 7.53 3.05
N PHE A 121 10.44 6.79 3.78
CA PHE A 121 11.84 7.16 3.99
C PHE A 121 12.68 7.07 2.71
N ASN A 122 12.58 5.97 1.97
CA ASN A 122 13.35 5.79 0.74
C ASN A 122 12.94 6.78 -0.37
N PHE A 123 11.63 7.02 -0.54
CA PHE A 123 11.12 7.81 -1.66
C PHE A 123 10.61 9.18 -1.22
N TRP A 124 9.49 9.26 -0.49
CA TRP A 124 8.85 10.56 -0.20
C TRP A 124 9.80 11.57 0.50
N TYR A 125 10.59 11.10 1.46
CA TYR A 125 11.54 11.93 2.21
C TYR A 125 12.70 12.44 1.34
N ASN A 126 13.16 11.63 0.38
CA ASN A 126 14.24 11.98 -0.55
C ASN A 126 13.74 12.67 -1.83
N MET A 127 12.42 12.72 -2.06
CA MET A 127 11.80 13.31 -3.24
C MET A 127 10.98 14.56 -2.85
N MET A 128 9.66 14.44 -2.68
CA MET A 128 8.79 15.60 -2.38
C MET A 128 9.24 16.40 -1.14
N PHE A 129 9.66 15.73 -0.06
CA PHE A 129 10.11 16.44 1.14
C PHE A 129 11.42 17.21 0.88
N ALA A 130 12.34 16.64 0.09
CA ALA A 130 13.56 17.30 -0.34
C ALA A 130 13.27 18.51 -1.26
N GLU A 131 12.29 18.42 -2.15
CA GLU A 131 11.83 19.57 -2.95
C GLU A 131 11.27 20.69 -2.06
N LEU A 132 10.50 20.35 -1.03
CA LEU A 132 9.90 21.31 -0.11
C LEU A 132 10.91 21.96 0.84
N PHE A 133 11.92 21.21 1.31
CA PHE A 133 12.73 21.61 2.46
C PHE A 133 14.24 21.50 2.27
N ASN A 134 14.72 21.02 1.12
CA ASN A 134 16.15 20.88 0.82
C ASN A 134 16.51 21.36 -0.59
N ALA A 135 15.79 22.36 -1.11
CA ALA A 135 16.01 22.95 -2.44
C ALA A 135 16.05 21.91 -3.58
N GLY A 136 15.30 20.81 -3.46
CA GLY A 136 15.29 19.74 -4.47
C GLY A 136 16.43 18.73 -4.36
N MET A 137 17.29 18.82 -3.35
CA MET A 137 18.42 17.89 -3.17
C MET A 137 18.01 16.69 -2.30
N PRO A 138 18.09 15.43 -2.79
CA PRO A 138 17.86 14.24 -1.96
C PRO A 138 18.82 14.14 -0.76
N TYR A 139 18.40 13.47 0.31
CA TYR A 139 19.24 13.22 1.50
C TYR A 139 20.11 11.95 1.36
N VAL A 140 20.43 11.58 0.13
CA VAL A 140 21.25 10.41 -0.22
C VAL A 140 22.33 10.80 -1.22
N ASN A 141 23.47 10.14 -1.14
CA ASN A 141 24.55 10.36 -2.10
C ASN A 141 24.28 9.57 -3.39
N GLY A 142 24.51 10.19 -4.55
CA GLY A 142 24.39 9.52 -5.86
C GLY A 142 23.09 9.76 -6.61
N VAL A 143 22.19 10.59 -6.08
CA VAL A 143 21.06 11.17 -6.83
C VAL A 143 21.07 12.68 -6.63
N GLU A 144 21.16 13.43 -7.72
CA GLU A 144 21.42 14.88 -7.68
C GLU A 144 20.14 15.72 -7.68
N ASP A 145 18.99 15.13 -8.05
CA ASP A 145 17.71 15.82 -8.16
C ASP A 145 16.58 14.96 -7.57
N ALA A 146 15.76 15.56 -6.70
CA ALA A 146 14.59 14.94 -6.09
C ALA A 146 13.49 14.58 -7.10
N ALA A 147 13.48 15.23 -8.27
CA ALA A 147 12.60 14.87 -9.39
C ALA A 147 13.13 13.66 -10.19
N ASP A 148 14.38 13.23 -9.99
CA ASP A 148 14.94 12.01 -10.60
C ASP A 148 14.44 10.74 -9.88
N GLY A 149 13.15 10.48 -10.02
CA GLY A 149 12.51 9.30 -9.44
C GLY A 149 13.08 7.99 -9.99
N TYR A 150 13.44 7.94 -11.28
CA TYR A 150 14.05 6.76 -11.89
C TYR A 150 15.41 6.47 -11.24
N GLY A 151 16.24 7.50 -11.04
CA GLY A 151 17.48 7.42 -10.28
C GLY A 151 17.25 6.96 -8.84
N MET A 152 16.18 7.44 -8.17
CA MET A 152 15.85 7.02 -6.81
C MET A 152 15.44 5.54 -6.70
N ILE A 153 14.69 5.03 -7.68
CA ILE A 153 14.37 3.59 -7.75
C ILE A 153 15.66 2.79 -7.96
N ALA A 154 16.50 3.21 -8.91
CA ALA A 154 17.77 2.53 -9.19
C ALA A 154 18.69 2.51 -7.96
N TYR A 155 18.84 3.65 -7.29
CA TYR A 155 19.59 3.78 -6.05
C TYR A 155 19.05 2.82 -4.98
N THR A 156 17.75 2.85 -4.72
CA THR A 156 17.12 2.02 -3.68
C THR A 156 17.29 0.53 -3.96
N PHE A 157 16.97 0.07 -5.17
CA PHE A 157 17.02 -1.38 -5.47
C PHE A 157 18.41 -1.89 -5.84
N SER A 158 19.42 -1.02 -5.97
CA SER A 158 20.83 -1.44 -6.02
C SER A 158 21.27 -2.17 -4.75
N ASN A 159 20.62 -1.89 -3.62
CA ASN A 159 20.83 -2.62 -2.37
C ASN A 159 19.87 -3.82 -2.30
N PRO A 160 20.38 -5.07 -2.37
CA PRO A 160 19.54 -6.27 -2.37
C PRO A 160 18.71 -6.44 -1.09
N VAL A 161 19.14 -5.84 0.03
CA VAL A 161 18.37 -5.85 1.28
C VAL A 161 17.04 -5.13 1.09
N PHE A 162 17.03 -3.96 0.44
CA PHE A 162 15.78 -3.24 0.15
C PHE A 162 14.90 -4.05 -0.80
N THR A 163 15.45 -4.69 -1.83
CA THR A 163 14.68 -5.58 -2.71
C THR A 163 13.95 -6.68 -1.94
N VAL A 164 14.64 -7.39 -1.05
CA VAL A 164 14.02 -8.45 -0.24
C VAL A 164 12.93 -7.90 0.69
N LEU A 165 13.19 -6.77 1.36
CA LEU A 165 12.22 -6.13 2.25
C LEU A 165 10.94 -5.71 1.50
N TYR A 166 11.08 -5.15 0.30
CA TYR A 166 9.94 -4.76 -0.53
C TYR A 166 9.17 -5.97 -1.06
N ILE A 167 9.84 -7.07 -1.42
CA ILE A 167 9.15 -8.32 -1.83
C ILE A 167 8.28 -8.85 -0.68
N ILE A 168 8.82 -8.90 0.54
CA ILE A 168 8.06 -9.30 1.73
C ILE A 168 6.87 -8.35 1.93
N TRP A 169 7.09 -7.06 1.76
CA TRP A 169 6.04 -6.05 1.88
C TRP A 169 4.93 -6.20 0.82
N PHE A 170 5.28 -6.45 -0.46
CA PHE A 170 4.32 -6.69 -1.53
C PHE A 170 3.48 -7.94 -1.27
N VAL A 171 4.07 -9.01 -0.76
CA VAL A 171 3.33 -10.22 -0.36
C VAL A 171 2.36 -9.92 0.80
N ALA A 172 2.79 -9.12 1.78
CA ALA A 172 1.92 -8.71 2.88
C ALA A 172 0.74 -7.84 2.39
N ILE A 173 1.01 -6.87 1.50
CA ILE A 173 -0.04 -6.06 0.85
C ILE A 173 -0.97 -6.95 0.02
N TRP A 174 -0.43 -7.94 -0.72
CA TRP A 174 -1.23 -8.86 -1.52
C TRP A 174 -2.28 -9.60 -0.65
N PHE A 175 -1.86 -10.20 0.46
CA PHE A 175 -2.79 -10.84 1.39
C PHE A 175 -3.78 -9.84 2.01
N HIS A 176 -3.27 -8.69 2.46
CA HIS A 176 -4.06 -7.67 3.12
C HIS A 176 -5.15 -7.10 2.19
N MET A 177 -4.77 -6.70 0.99
CA MET A 177 -5.62 -6.04 0.01
C MET A 177 -6.56 -7.04 -0.68
N THR A 178 -6.13 -8.26 -0.97
CA THR A 178 -7.04 -9.29 -1.52
C THR A 178 -8.19 -9.55 -0.55
N HIS A 179 -7.91 -9.67 0.75
CA HIS A 179 -8.95 -9.78 1.76
C HIS A 179 -9.77 -8.49 1.91
N GLY A 180 -9.09 -7.34 1.99
CA GLY A 180 -9.71 -6.03 2.16
C GLY A 180 -10.70 -5.68 1.05
N PHE A 181 -10.38 -6.01 -0.21
CA PHE A 181 -11.19 -5.70 -1.38
C PHE A 181 -12.59 -6.31 -1.28
N TRP A 182 -12.70 -7.64 -1.21
CA TRP A 182 -14.03 -8.27 -1.16
C TRP A 182 -14.76 -8.00 0.16
N SER A 183 -14.02 -7.87 1.28
CA SER A 183 -14.59 -7.53 2.58
C SER A 183 -15.21 -6.12 2.60
N ALA A 184 -14.63 -5.17 1.86
CA ALA A 184 -15.18 -3.82 1.70
C ALA A 184 -16.50 -3.87 0.92
N MET A 185 -16.55 -4.61 -0.19
CA MET A 185 -17.78 -4.80 -0.98
C MET A 185 -18.88 -5.46 -0.16
N GLN A 186 -18.53 -6.44 0.67
CA GLN A 186 -19.47 -7.06 1.60
C GLN A 186 -20.05 -6.03 2.59
N THR A 187 -19.20 -5.20 3.17
CA THR A 187 -19.61 -4.21 4.18
C THR A 187 -20.51 -3.12 3.60
N LEU A 188 -20.26 -2.71 2.36
CA LEU A 188 -21.09 -1.73 1.67
C LEU A 188 -22.41 -2.31 1.15
N GLY A 189 -22.68 -3.59 1.40
CA GLY A 189 -23.91 -4.25 0.98
C GLY A 189 -23.94 -4.63 -0.50
N TRP A 190 -22.84 -4.42 -1.24
CA TRP A 190 -22.72 -4.87 -2.62
C TRP A 190 -22.30 -6.35 -2.69
N ASN A 191 -23.02 -7.20 -1.96
CA ASN A 191 -22.84 -8.64 -2.01
C ASN A 191 -24.21 -9.35 -2.08
N GLY A 192 -24.22 -10.48 -2.77
CA GLY A 192 -25.32 -11.44 -2.80
C GLY A 192 -24.75 -12.83 -3.07
N LYS A 193 -25.61 -13.86 -3.15
CA LYS A 193 -25.17 -15.27 -3.34
C LYS A 193 -24.19 -15.45 -4.52
N ILE A 194 -24.38 -14.66 -5.59
CA ILE A 194 -23.53 -14.69 -6.78
C ILE A 194 -22.34 -13.72 -6.66
N TRP A 195 -22.61 -12.47 -6.30
CA TRP A 195 -21.60 -11.40 -6.31
C TRP A 195 -20.51 -11.58 -5.27
N PHE A 196 -20.77 -12.27 -4.16
CA PHE A 196 -19.75 -12.58 -3.17
C PHE A 196 -18.55 -13.33 -3.77
N ASN A 197 -18.81 -14.42 -4.50
CA ASN A 197 -17.75 -15.21 -5.13
C ASN A 197 -17.06 -14.44 -6.26
N ARG A 198 -17.81 -13.59 -6.98
CA ARG A 198 -17.23 -12.74 -8.03
C ARG A 198 -16.27 -11.71 -7.45
N TRP A 199 -16.62 -11.02 -6.37
CA TRP A 199 -15.73 -10.03 -5.74
C TRP A 199 -14.46 -10.66 -5.19
N ARG A 200 -14.54 -11.89 -4.67
CA ARG A 200 -13.34 -12.63 -4.26
C ARG A 200 -12.42 -12.93 -5.44
N CYS A 201 -12.98 -13.41 -6.55
CA CYS A 201 -12.22 -13.70 -7.77
C CYS A 201 -11.61 -12.44 -8.39
N ILE A 202 -12.43 -11.40 -8.61
CA ILE A 202 -12.00 -10.11 -9.15
C ILE A 202 -10.92 -9.51 -8.26
N GLY A 203 -11.16 -9.42 -6.95
CA GLY A 203 -10.20 -8.89 -5.99
C GLY A 203 -8.87 -9.63 -6.04
N ASN A 204 -8.89 -10.97 -6.08
CA ASN A 204 -7.65 -11.75 -6.19
C ASN A 204 -6.89 -11.47 -7.49
N ILE A 205 -7.56 -11.48 -8.65
CA ILE A 205 -6.92 -11.22 -9.95
C ILE A 205 -6.34 -9.80 -9.97
N TYR A 206 -7.17 -8.80 -9.66
CA TYR A 206 -6.79 -7.40 -9.72
C TYR A 206 -5.63 -7.07 -8.76
N VAL A 207 -5.70 -7.53 -7.51
CA VAL A 207 -4.62 -7.32 -6.52
C VAL A 207 -3.34 -8.03 -6.94
N THR A 208 -3.45 -9.24 -7.51
CA THR A 208 -2.28 -9.98 -8.02
C THR A 208 -1.60 -9.21 -9.14
N VAL A 209 -2.35 -8.75 -10.14
CA VAL A 209 -1.79 -7.95 -11.25
C VAL A 209 -1.11 -6.69 -10.72
N LEU A 210 -1.76 -5.96 -9.81
CA LEU A 210 -1.20 -4.74 -9.25
C LEU A 210 0.11 -5.00 -8.48
N MET A 211 0.18 -6.07 -7.69
CA MET A 211 1.40 -6.44 -6.96
C MET A 211 2.51 -6.95 -7.89
N LEU A 212 2.16 -7.62 -8.99
CA LEU A 212 3.13 -8.04 -10.01
C LEU A 212 3.77 -6.85 -10.73
N ILE A 213 3.04 -5.73 -10.92
CA ILE A 213 3.61 -4.50 -11.47
C ILE A 213 4.71 -3.97 -10.53
N PHE A 214 4.42 -3.81 -9.24
CA PHE A 214 5.43 -3.36 -8.27
C PHE A 214 6.62 -4.31 -8.16
N LEU A 215 6.35 -5.62 -8.17
CA LEU A 215 7.39 -6.64 -8.16
C LEU A 215 8.29 -6.53 -9.41
N ALA A 216 7.69 -6.36 -10.60
CA ALA A 216 8.44 -6.22 -11.84
C ALA A 216 9.35 -4.99 -11.82
N VAL A 217 8.89 -3.87 -11.28
CA VAL A 217 9.71 -2.66 -11.08
C VAL A 217 10.87 -2.96 -10.14
N ALA A 218 10.61 -3.47 -8.94
CA ALA A 218 11.67 -3.77 -7.98
C ALA A 218 12.71 -4.74 -8.57
N LEU A 219 12.28 -5.80 -9.26
CA LEU A 219 13.18 -6.80 -9.85
C LEU A 219 13.98 -6.23 -11.04
N LYS A 220 13.36 -5.43 -11.92
CA LYS A 220 14.07 -4.78 -13.03
C LYS A 220 15.28 -4.01 -12.50
N PHE A 221 15.06 -3.15 -11.51
CA PHE A 221 16.13 -2.30 -10.99
C PHE A 221 17.11 -3.05 -10.07
N ALA A 222 16.66 -4.09 -9.37
CA ALA A 222 17.55 -4.96 -8.61
C ALA A 222 18.53 -5.75 -9.50
N PHE A 223 18.09 -6.22 -10.67
CA PHE A 223 18.92 -7.02 -11.58
C PHE A 223 19.69 -6.20 -12.61
N CYS A 224 19.20 -5.02 -12.99
CA CYS A 224 19.92 -4.15 -13.91
C CYS A 224 21.05 -3.34 -13.23
N GLY A 225 21.05 -3.22 -11.90
CA GLY A 225 22.08 -2.47 -11.16
C GLY A 225 22.26 -1.03 -11.68
N GLY A 226 23.49 -0.50 -11.60
CA GLY A 226 23.83 0.83 -12.13
C GLY A 226 23.74 0.95 -13.67
N ALA A 227 23.60 -0.17 -14.40
CA ALA A 227 23.47 -0.14 -15.86
C ALA A 227 22.11 0.41 -16.32
N CYS A 228 21.09 0.42 -15.44
CA CYS A 228 19.80 1.05 -15.74
C CYS A 228 19.89 2.58 -15.87
N CYS A 229 20.91 3.21 -15.31
CA CYS A 229 21.12 4.67 -15.36
C CYS A 229 21.97 5.13 -16.55
N ALA A 230 22.64 4.20 -17.25
CA ALA A 230 23.58 4.47 -18.34
C ALA A 230 22.98 4.28 -19.75
N ALA A 231 21.70 3.90 -19.84
CA ALA A 231 20.94 3.74 -21.08
C ALA A 231 20.00 4.93 -21.30
#